data_AF-A0A256Z2I0-F1
#
_entry.id   AF-A0A256Z2I0-F1
#
_cell.length_a   1.000
_cell.length_b   1.000
_cell.length_c   1.000
_cell.angle_alpha   90.00
_cell.angle_beta   90.00
_cell.angle_gamma   90.00
#
_symmetry.space_group_name_H-M   'P 1'
#
loop_
_entity.id
_entity.type
_entity.pdbx_description
1 polymer ?
#
loop_
_entity_poly.entity_id
_entity_poly.type
_entity_poly.pdbx_seq_one_letter_code
_entity_poly.pdbx_strand_id
1 'polypeptide(L)'
;MKAEVEEEISLDLDDVLIDGMDLYAILRVARNASPAELKRAYRRRALLYHPDLNREAGELYKRTIAEEMQKLNRAKEILFDPARREVYDGLLETIEKGS
;
A
#
# COMPACT_ATOMS: atom_id res chain seq x y z
N MET A 1 1.78 -22.73 -18.41
CA MET A 1 2.78 -22.48 -17.36
C MET A 1 3.07 -21.02 -17.07
N LYS A 2 3.53 -20.15 -17.98
CA LYS A 2 3.62 -18.69 -17.66
C LYS A 2 2.26 -18.00 -17.59
N ALA A 3 1.31 -18.40 -18.45
CA ALA A 3 -0.02 -17.80 -18.54
C ALA A 3 -0.98 -18.14 -17.38
N GLU A 4 -0.70 -19.18 -16.58
CA GLU A 4 -1.59 -19.57 -15.46
C GLU A 4 -1.32 -18.77 -14.17
N VAL A 5 -0.18 -18.08 -14.08
CA VAL A 5 0.19 -17.28 -12.89
C VAL A 5 -0.39 -15.86 -12.98
N GLU A 6 -0.72 -15.39 -14.19
CA GLU A 6 -1.23 -14.05 -14.45
C GLU A 6 -2.74 -13.92 -14.16
N GLU A 7 -3.49 -15.02 -14.12
CA GLU A 7 -4.95 -14.99 -13.86
C GLU A 7 -5.32 -14.78 -12.37
N GLU A 8 -4.40 -14.96 -11.41
CA GLU A 8 -4.75 -14.90 -9.97
C GLU A 8 -4.39 -13.57 -9.26
N ILE A 9 -3.68 -12.65 -9.92
CA ILE A 9 -3.35 -11.33 -9.35
C ILE A 9 -4.20 -10.25 -10.05
N SER A 10 -5.52 -10.30 -9.82
CA SER A 10 -6.40 -9.19 -10.17
C SER A 10 -6.17 -8.04 -9.18
N LEU A 11 -5.58 -6.95 -9.67
CA LEU A 11 -5.53 -5.68 -8.95
C LEU A 11 -6.49 -4.70 -9.61
N ASP A 12 -7.37 -4.14 -8.81
CA ASP A 12 -8.42 -3.24 -9.24
C ASP A 12 -7.86 -1.82 -9.33
N LEU A 13 -8.55 -0.89 -10.01
CA LEU A 13 -8.09 0.51 -10.06
C LEU A 13 -7.95 1.13 -8.65
N ASP A 14 -8.87 0.75 -7.75
CA ASP A 14 -8.89 1.17 -6.34
C ASP A 14 -7.70 0.64 -5.54
N ASP A 15 -7.06 -0.44 -6.01
CA ASP A 15 -5.85 -0.99 -5.41
C ASP A 15 -4.58 -0.30 -5.91
N VAL A 16 -4.64 0.26 -7.13
CA VAL A 16 -3.52 0.97 -7.74
C VAL A 16 -3.37 2.36 -7.14
N LEU A 17 -4.50 3.05 -6.96
CA LEU A 17 -4.58 4.40 -6.40
C LEU A 17 -5.62 4.47 -5.27
N ILE A 18 -5.17 4.80 -4.06
CA ILE A 18 -6.06 5.00 -2.91
C ILE A 18 -6.11 6.49 -2.59
N ASP A 19 -7.30 7.10 -2.65
CA ASP A 19 -7.51 8.55 -2.51
C ASP A 19 -6.62 9.37 -3.47
N GLY A 20 -6.35 8.83 -4.67
CA GLY A 20 -5.46 9.45 -5.67
C GLY A 20 -3.97 9.36 -5.33
N MET A 21 -3.58 8.59 -4.30
CA MET A 21 -2.19 8.34 -3.93
C MET A 21 -1.78 6.90 -4.27
N ASP A 22 -0.55 6.76 -4.77
CA ASP A 22 0.08 5.45 -4.95
C ASP A 22 0.55 4.85 -3.60
N LEU A 23 0.76 3.53 -3.57
CA LEU A 23 1.10 2.79 -2.34
C LEU A 23 2.48 3.19 -1.79
N TYR A 24 3.39 3.67 -2.63
CA TYR A 24 4.69 4.19 -2.19
C TYR A 24 4.52 5.53 -1.48
N ALA A 25 3.65 6.39 -1.98
CA ALA A 25 3.27 7.66 -1.36
C ALA A 25 2.58 7.42 0.00
N ILE A 26 1.71 6.41 0.10
CA ILE A 26 1.12 5.97 1.38
C ILE A 26 2.21 5.59 2.39
N LEU A 27 3.22 4.83 1.96
CA LEU A 27 4.35 4.48 2.82
C LEU A 27 5.36 5.63 3.01
N ARG A 28 5.21 6.74 2.27
CA ARG A 28 6.15 7.88 2.22
C ARG A 28 7.56 7.45 1.86
N VAL A 29 7.68 6.66 0.81
CA VAL A 29 8.95 6.21 0.24
C VAL A 29 8.97 6.47 -1.26
N ALA A 30 10.16 6.48 -1.86
CA ALA A 30 10.29 6.52 -3.31
C ALA A 30 9.85 5.20 -3.94
N ARG A 31 9.43 5.21 -5.21
CA ARG A 31 8.98 4.01 -5.93
C ARG A 31 10.09 2.96 -6.10
N ASN A 32 11.34 3.41 -6.18
CA ASN A 32 12.52 2.55 -6.19
C ASN A 32 12.95 2.06 -4.80
N ALA A 33 12.13 2.24 -3.77
CA ALA A 33 12.45 1.82 -2.41
C ALA A 33 12.78 0.33 -2.35
N SER A 34 13.87 0.03 -1.65
CA SER A 34 14.30 -1.33 -1.36
C SER A 34 13.30 -2.04 -0.43
N PRO A 35 13.29 -3.39 -0.41
CA PRO A 35 12.48 -4.15 0.55
C PRO A 35 12.74 -3.75 2.00
N ALA A 36 13.98 -3.39 2.34
CA ALA A 36 14.36 -2.93 3.67
C ALA A 36 13.70 -1.59 4.02
N GLU A 37 13.67 -0.65 3.08
CA GLU A 37 13.03 0.65 3.24
C GLU A 37 11.51 0.53 3.36
N LEU A 38 10.88 -0.29 2.52
CA LEU A 38 9.45 -0.60 2.60
C LEU A 38 9.11 -1.16 3.99
N LYS A 39 9.86 -2.17 4.45
CA LYS A 39 9.66 -2.79 5.77
C LYS A 39 9.84 -1.80 6.91
N ARG A 40 10.84 -0.90 6.81
CA ARG A 40 11.09 0.14 7.82
C ARG A 40 9.98 1.19 7.84
N ALA A 41 9.52 1.63 6.67
CA ALA A 41 8.46 2.62 6.54
C ALA A 41 7.12 2.11 7.06
N TYR A 42 6.71 0.90 6.62
CA TYR A 42 5.49 0.26 7.11
C TYR A 42 5.49 0.14 8.64
N ARG A 43 6.57 -0.38 9.24
CA ARG A 43 6.64 -0.52 10.71
C ARG A 43 6.46 0.80 11.45
N ARG A 44 7.12 1.87 10.99
CA ARG A 44 6.99 3.20 11.64
C ARG A 44 5.56 3.71 11.58
N ARG A 45 4.90 3.57 10.44
CA ARG A 45 3.52 4.03 10.27
C ARG A 45 2.52 3.16 11.02
N ALA A 46 2.67 1.83 10.96
CA ALA A 46 1.81 0.90 11.69
C ALA A 46 1.90 1.12 13.20
N LEU A 47 3.07 1.50 13.74
CA LEU A 47 3.19 1.91 15.14
C LEU A 47 2.42 3.20 15.40
N LEU A 48 2.56 4.24 14.57
CA LEU A 48 1.86 5.52 14.76
C LEU A 48 0.34 5.35 14.85
N TYR A 49 -0.23 4.45 14.03
CA TYR A 49 -1.67 4.17 13.99
C TYR A 49 -2.08 2.90 14.75
N HIS A 50 -1.21 2.35 15.60
CA HIS A 50 -1.57 1.14 16.36
C HIS A 50 -2.67 1.45 17.40
N PRO A 51 -3.71 0.60 17.54
CA PRO A 51 -4.78 0.84 18.51
C PRO A 51 -4.26 0.94 19.94
N ASP A 52 -3.25 0.14 20.31
CA ASP A 52 -2.68 0.17 21.67
C ASP A 52 -2.03 1.51 22.04
N LEU A 53 -1.48 2.25 21.08
CA LEU A 53 -0.90 3.58 21.32
C LEU A 53 -1.94 4.69 21.26
N ASN A 54 -3.14 4.40 20.77
CA ASN A 54 -4.21 5.36 20.52
C ASN A 54 -5.51 4.99 21.24
N ARG A 55 -5.44 4.29 22.38
CA ARG A 55 -6.62 3.77 23.11
C ARG A 55 -7.56 4.88 23.59
N GLU A 56 -7.01 6.04 23.94
CA GLU A 56 -7.72 7.22 24.44
C GLU A 56 -8.11 8.21 23.33
N ALA A 57 -7.90 7.83 22.07
CA ALA A 57 -8.31 8.62 20.92
C ALA A 57 -9.82 8.93 20.93
N GLY A 58 -10.19 10.16 20.56
CA GLY A 58 -11.59 10.48 20.26
C GLY A 58 -12.09 9.71 19.02
N GLU A 59 -13.41 9.51 18.91
CA GLU A 59 -14.02 8.71 17.84
C GLU A 59 -13.64 9.15 16.42
N LEU A 60 -13.54 10.46 16.18
CA LEU A 60 -13.10 10.99 14.89
C LEU A 60 -11.68 10.52 14.55
N TYR A 61 -10.78 10.56 15.53
CA TYR A 61 -9.38 10.14 15.34
C TYR A 61 -9.26 8.62 15.21
N LYS A 62 -10.10 7.83 15.89
CA LYS A 62 -10.19 6.36 15.70
C LYS A 62 -10.58 6.00 14.27
N ARG A 63 -11.51 6.75 13.65
CA ARG A 63 -11.86 6.55 12.24
C ARG A 63 -10.66 6.79 11.32
N THR A 64 -9.94 7.90 11.51
CA THR A 64 -8.71 8.17 10.75
C THR A 64 -7.66 7.09 10.95
N ILE A 65 -7.49 6.57 12.18
CA ILE A 65 -6.58 5.45 12.45
C ILE A 65 -6.98 4.20 11.64
N ALA A 66 -8.27 3.87 11.60
CA ALA A 66 -8.76 2.71 10.85
C ALA A 66 -8.51 2.86 9.34
N GLU A 67 -8.80 4.03 8.78
CA GLU A 67 -8.56 4.36 7.37
C GLU A 67 -7.06 4.27 7.02
N GLU A 68 -6.20 4.86 7.84
CA GLU A 68 -4.75 4.80 7.63
C GLU A 68 -4.20 3.38 7.77
N MET A 69 -4.72 2.58 8.70
CA MET A 69 -4.32 1.18 8.85
C MET A 69 -4.77 0.33 7.66
N GLN A 70 -5.94 0.57 7.07
CA GLN A 70 -6.37 -0.10 5.85
C GLN A 70 -5.41 0.19 4.68
N LYS A 71 -5.05 1.47 4.47
CA LYS A 71 -4.07 1.89 3.46
C LYS A 71 -2.71 1.19 3.65
N LEU A 72 -2.22 1.13 4.90
CA LEU A 72 -0.97 0.46 5.23
C LEU A 72 -1.02 -1.04 4.96
N ASN A 73 -2.13 -1.69 5.29
CA ASN A 73 -2.30 -3.12 5.04
C ASN A 73 -2.31 -3.43 3.55
N ARG A 74 -2.96 -2.60 2.73
CA ARG A 74 -2.94 -2.75 1.26
C ARG A 74 -1.54 -2.58 0.70
N ALA A 75 -0.82 -1.54 1.13
CA ALA A 75 0.58 -1.33 0.74
C ALA A 75 1.47 -2.52 1.14
N LYS A 76 1.22 -3.14 2.30
CA LYS A 76 1.94 -4.34 2.71
C LYS A 76 1.60 -5.55 1.83
N GLU A 77 0.33 -5.76 1.52
CA GLU A 77 -0.12 -6.91 0.72
C GLU A 77 0.47 -6.91 -0.69
N ILE A 78 0.59 -5.72 -1.31
CA ILE A 78 1.07 -5.56 -2.67
C ILE A 78 2.58 -5.36 -2.71
N LEU A 79 3.13 -4.36 -2.02
CA LEU A 79 4.54 -3.96 -2.22
C LEU A 79 5.55 -4.93 -1.58
N PHE A 80 5.10 -5.82 -0.68
CA PHE A 80 5.99 -6.79 -0.02
C PHE A 80 5.96 -8.16 -0.71
N ASP A 81 4.99 -8.40 -1.58
CA ASP A 81 4.96 -9.54 -2.46
C ASP A 81 5.61 -9.15 -3.79
N PRO A 82 6.78 -9.72 -4.16
CA PRO A 82 7.47 -9.35 -5.39
C PRO A 82 6.61 -9.50 -6.65
N ALA A 83 5.75 -10.52 -6.73
CA ALA A 83 4.90 -10.76 -7.89
C ALA A 83 3.79 -9.72 -7.98
N ARG A 84 3.13 -9.40 -6.87
CA ARG A 84 2.09 -8.34 -6.83
C ARG A 84 2.67 -6.96 -7.06
N ARG A 85 3.88 -6.69 -6.53
CA ARG A 85 4.59 -5.43 -6.75
C ARG A 85 4.90 -5.22 -8.23
N GLU A 86 5.34 -6.27 -8.94
CA GLU A 86 5.63 -6.18 -10.38
C GLU A 86 4.38 -5.82 -11.18
N VAL A 87 3.25 -6.49 -10.90
CA VAL A 87 1.96 -6.17 -11.53
C VAL A 87 1.52 -4.74 -11.20
N TYR A 88 1.61 -4.34 -9.93
CA TYR A 88 1.29 -3.00 -9.46
C TYR A 88 2.11 -1.91 -10.16
N ASP A 89 3.43 -2.11 -10.25
CA ASP A 89 4.34 -1.15 -10.89
C ASP A 89 4.00 -0.98 -12.38
N GLY A 90 3.65 -2.06 -13.08
CA GLY A 90 3.22 -2.00 -14.48
C GLY A 90 1.87 -1.29 -14.70
N LEU A 91 0.89 -1.53 -13.81
CA LEU A 91 -0.39 -0.83 -13.85
C LEU A 91 -0.22 0.66 -13.57
N LEU A 92 0.59 1.02 -12.56
CA LEU A 92 0.85 2.41 -12.20
C LEU A 92 1.51 3.18 -13.35
N GLU A 93 2.50 2.57 -14.02
CA GLU A 93 3.13 3.15 -15.21
C GLU A 93 2.13 3.34 -16.37
N THR A 94 1.20 2.41 -16.54
CA THR A 94 0.16 2.49 -17.57
C THR A 94 -0.79 3.66 -17.32
N ILE A 95 -1.21 3.88 -16.06
CA ILE A 95 -2.06 5.00 -15.67
C ILE A 95 -1.35 6.33 -15.93
N GLU A 96 -0.07 6.45 -15.59
CA GLU A 96 0.70 7.68 -15.80
C GLU A 96 0.92 8.02 -17.26
N LYS A 97 1.08 7.02 -18.12
CA LYS A 97 1.23 7.21 -19.57
C LYS A 97 -0.10 7.53 -20.27
N GLY A 98 -1.22 7.10 -19.69
CA GLY A 98 -2.56 7.34 -20.21
C GLY A 98 -3.21 8.64 -19.73
N SER A 99 -2.56 9.35 -18.79
CA SER A 99 -3.06 10.59 -18.19
C SER A 99 -2.49 11.86 -18.82
#